data_AF-A0A6V8CZA6-F1
#
_entry.id   AF-A0A6V8CZA6-F1
#
_cell.length_a   1.000
_cell.length_b   1.000
_cell.length_c   1.000
_cell.angle_alpha   90.00
_cell.angle_beta   90.00
_cell.angle_gamma   90.00
#
_symmetry.space_group_name_H-M   'P 1'
#
loop_
_entity.id
_entity.type
_entity.pdbx_description
1 polymer ?
#
loop_
_entity_poly.entity_id
_entity_poly.type
_entity_poly.pdbx_seq_one_letter_code
_entity_poly.pdbx_strand_id
1 'polypeptide(L)'
;MSLSIELSRFLIALSISWFVTRIPLFLLPRITLHDLPLVDHPAPLPVDETLVLQLLRVRRAYWASIPIGLVPIVLGLLMIIQSPSSFGFGLIVGAA
;
A
#
# COMPACT_ATOMS: atom_id res chain seq x y z
N MET A 1 29.09 -5.34 14.78
CA MET A 1 27.83 -6.07 15.02
C MET A 1 27.76 -7.22 14.03
N SER A 2 27.27 -8.41 14.42
CA SER A 2 27.25 -9.55 13.49
C SER A 2 26.17 -9.38 12.43
N LEU A 3 26.49 -9.74 11.19
CA LEU A 3 25.59 -9.64 10.04
C LEU A 3 24.28 -10.44 10.24
N SER A 4 24.36 -11.55 10.98
CA SER A 4 23.19 -12.37 11.35
C SER A 4 22.16 -11.63 12.22
N ILE A 5 22.60 -10.74 13.11
CA ILE A 5 21.73 -9.98 14.00
C ILE A 5 21.02 -8.85 13.25
N GLU A 6 21.73 -8.21 12.33
CA GLU A 6 21.14 -7.16 11.49
C GLU A 6 20.14 -7.73 10.49
N LEU A 7 20.42 -8.89 9.91
CA LEU A 7 19.51 -9.59 9.00
C LEU A 7 18.21 -10.05 9.71
N SER A 8 18.32 -10.58 10.93
CA SER A 8 17.13 -11.01 11.69
C SER A 8 16.26 -9.81 12.10
N ARG A 9 16.87 -8.70 12.53
CA ARG A 9 16.17 -7.44 12.82
C ARG A 9 15.42 -6.91 11.61
N PHE A 10 16.05 -6.94 10.43
CA PHE A 10 15.43 -6.54 9.19
C PHE A 10 14.20 -7.41 8.84
N LEU A 11 14.35 -8.74 8.87
CA LEU A 11 13.27 -9.67 8.52
C LEU A 11 12.08 -9.58 9.48
N ILE A 12 12.34 -9.39 10.78
CA ILE A 12 11.30 -9.22 11.79
C ILE A 12 10.53 -7.91 11.54
N ALA A 13 11.25 -6.82 11.35
CA ALA A 13 10.65 -5.52 11.06
C ALA A 13 9.84 -5.51 9.74
N LEU A 14 10.37 -6.15 8.69
CA LEU A 14 9.68 -6.34 7.42
C LEU A 14 8.36 -7.09 7.60
N SER A 15 8.40 -8.22 8.32
CA SER A 15 7.22 -9.04 8.55
C SER A 15 6.18 -8.26 9.35
N ILE A 16 6.56 -7.60 10.45
CA ILE A 16 5.65 -6.81 11.29
C ILE A 16 4.94 -5.74 10.45
N SER A 17 5.69 -4.98 9.67
CA SER A 17 5.12 -3.89 8.89
C SER A 17 4.20 -4.38 7.77
N TRP A 18 4.56 -5.47 7.10
CA TRP A 18 3.74 -6.10 6.07
C TRP A 18 2.42 -6.62 6.62
N PHE A 19 2.45 -7.27 7.78
CA PHE A 19 1.23 -7.74 8.45
C PHE A 19 0.37 -6.57 8.92
N VAL A 20 0.95 -5.55 9.56
CA VAL A 20 0.16 -4.39 10.08
C VAL A 20 -0.54 -3.63 8.95
N THR A 21 0.12 -3.46 7.80
CA THR A 21 -0.48 -2.77 6.65
C THR A 21 -1.51 -3.61 5.89
N ARG A 22 -1.31 -4.94 5.78
CA ARG A 22 -2.21 -5.80 4.98
C ARG A 22 -3.30 -6.52 5.75
N ILE A 23 -3.16 -6.75 7.05
CA ILE A 23 -4.22 -7.37 7.87
C ILE A 23 -5.53 -6.59 7.78
N PRO A 24 -5.56 -5.24 7.91
CA PRO A 24 -6.79 -4.48 7.75
C PRO A 24 -7.40 -4.65 6.35
N LEU A 25 -6.58 -4.65 5.28
CA LEU A 25 -7.06 -4.86 3.91
C LEU A 25 -7.65 -6.26 3.67
N PHE A 26 -7.18 -7.27 4.41
CA PHE A 26 -7.74 -8.61 4.35
C PHE A 26 -9.00 -8.77 5.21
N LEU A 27 -9.05 -8.10 6.36
CA LEU A 27 -10.17 -8.20 7.30
C LEU A 27 -11.35 -7.33 6.87
N LEU A 28 -11.11 -6.08 6.43
CA LEU A 28 -12.17 -5.11 6.13
C LEU A 28 -13.18 -5.59 5.07
N PRO A 29 -12.79 -6.23 3.96
CA PRO A 29 -13.75 -6.76 2.99
C PRO A 29 -14.55 -7.96 3.50
N ARG A 30 -14.05 -8.64 4.56
CA ARG A 30 -14.71 -9.80 5.18
C ARG A 30 -15.63 -9.41 6.34
N ILE A 31 -15.49 -8.19 6.86
CA ILE A 31 -16.43 -7.64 7.83
C ILE A 31 -17.60 -7.06 7.01
N THR A 32 -18.57 -7.91 6.72
CA THR A 32 -19.82 -7.51 6.04
C THR A 32 -20.58 -6.55 6.95
N LEU A 33 -20.38 -5.24 6.77
CA LEU A 33 -21.10 -4.21 7.53
C LEU A 33 -22.52 -3.97 6.99
N HIS A 34 -22.86 -4.50 5.81
CA HIS A 34 -24.19 -4.43 5.22
C HIS A 34 -24.40 -5.61 4.26
N ASP A 35 -25.53 -6.32 4.41
CA ASP A 35 -26.12 -7.13 3.35
C ASP A 35 -26.64 -6.19 2.26
N LEU A 36 -25.75 -5.64 1.44
CA LEU A 36 -26.18 -4.95 0.24
C LEU A 36 -26.70 -6.04 -0.71
N PRO A 37 -28.00 -6.04 -1.09
CA PRO A 37 -28.48 -6.93 -2.12
C PRO A 37 -27.64 -6.64 -3.36
N LEU A 38 -26.81 -7.62 -3.75
CA LEU A 38 -26.05 -7.57 -4.98
C LEU A 38 -27.07 -7.54 -6.12
N VAL A 39 -27.40 -6.34 -6.58
CA VAL A 39 -28.20 -6.13 -7.77
C VAL A 39 -27.46 -6.82 -8.90
N ASP A 40 -28.13 -7.77 -9.56
CA ASP A 40 -27.63 -8.43 -10.76
C ASP A 40 -27.11 -7.34 -11.70
N HIS A 41 -25.81 -7.45 -11.99
CA HIS A 41 -24.96 -6.53 -12.72
C HIS A 41 -25.74 -5.47 -13.53
N PRO A 42 -25.63 -4.17 -13.22
CA PRO A 42 -26.36 -3.16 -13.97
C PRO A 42 -26.00 -3.33 -15.44
N ALA A 43 -27.03 -3.30 -16.31
CA ALA A 43 -26.89 -3.34 -17.76
C ALA A 43 -25.69 -2.47 -18.20
N PRO A 44 -24.93 -2.87 -19.23
CA PRO A 44 -23.69 -2.22 -19.62
C PRO A 44 -23.89 -0.70 -19.62
N LEU A 45 -23.17 -0.01 -18.72
CA LEU A 45 -23.31 1.43 -18.58
C LEU A 45 -23.04 2.04 -19.96
N PRO A 46 -23.98 2.82 -20.51
CA PRO A 46 -23.74 3.51 -21.76
C PRO A 46 -22.49 4.37 -21.61
N VAL A 47 -21.61 4.33 -22.61
CA VAL A 47 -20.39 5.13 -22.62
C VAL A 47 -20.80 6.59 -22.81
N ASP A 48 -21.05 7.26 -21.69
CA ASP A 48 -21.45 8.64 -21.61
C ASP A 48 -20.26 9.54 -21.23
N GLU A 49 -20.36 10.82 -21.55
CA GLU A 49 -19.34 11.82 -21.27
C GLU A 49 -18.98 11.86 -19.77
N THR A 50 -19.97 11.66 -18.91
CA THR A 50 -19.81 11.58 -17.45
C THR A 50 -18.86 10.46 -17.01
N LEU A 51 -18.96 9.27 -17.63
CA LEU A 51 -18.09 8.12 -17.35
C LEU A 51 -16.66 8.40 -17.81
N VAL A 52 -16.49 9.01 -18.99
CA VAL A 52 -15.17 9.38 -19.52
C VAL A 52 -14.47 10.38 -18.59
N LEU A 53 -15.20 11.38 -18.10
CA LEU A 53 -14.65 12.37 -17.16
C LEU A 53 -14.26 11.74 -15.81
N GLN A 54 -15.05 10.80 -15.29
CA GLN A 54 -14.69 10.05 -14.07
C GLN A 54 -13.41 9.24 -14.28
N LEU A 55 -13.29 8.56 -15.41
CA LEU A 55 -12.10 7.75 -15.72
C LEU A 55 -10.85 8.62 -15.87
N LEU A 56 -10.97 9.80 -16.49
CA LEU A 56 -9.88 10.77 -16.60
C LEU A 56 -9.48 11.34 -15.24
N ARG A 57 -10.43 11.58 -14.33
CA ARG A 57 -10.14 11.99 -12.95
C ARG A 57 -9.39 10.91 -12.18
N VAL A 58 -9.83 9.65 -12.26
CA VAL A 58 -9.16 8.52 -11.61
C VAL A 58 -7.76 8.33 -12.17
N ARG A 59 -7.59 8.41 -13.50
CA ARG A 59 -6.27 8.36 -14.15
C ARG A 59 -5.36 9.48 -13.64
N ARG A 60 -5.86 10.71 -13.54
CA ARG A 60 -5.07 11.84 -13.02
C ARG A 60 -4.69 11.64 -11.55
N ALA A 61 -5.61 11.14 -10.74
CA ALA A 61 -5.36 10.82 -9.33
C ALA A 61 -4.29 9.72 -9.18
N TYR A 62 -4.32 8.70 -10.04
CA TYR A 62 -3.30 7.66 -10.09
C TYR A 62 -1.91 8.24 -10.42
N TRP A 63 -1.80 9.12 -11.41
CA TRP A 63 -0.52 9.78 -11.70
C TRP A 63 -0.06 10.69 -10.56
N ALA A 64 -0.99 11.33 -9.85
CA ALA A 64 -0.69 12.17 -8.69
C ALA A 64 -0.29 11.35 -7.44
N SER A 65 -0.69 10.09 -7.32
CA SER A 65 -0.29 9.23 -6.19
C SER A 65 1.13 8.67 -6.33
N ILE A 66 1.66 8.59 -7.55
CA ILE A 66 3.04 8.12 -7.81
C ILE A 66 4.07 8.91 -6.99
N PRO A 67 4.16 10.26 -7.05
CA PRO A 67 5.15 10.99 -6.26
C PRO A 67 4.94 10.82 -4.75
N ILE A 68 3.70 10.69 -4.30
CA ILE A 68 3.37 10.47 -2.88
C ILE A 68 3.89 9.11 -2.41
N GLY A 69 3.72 8.06 -3.22
CA GLY A 69 4.28 6.72 -2.94
C GLY A 69 5.80 6.67 -3.06
N LEU A 70 6.40 7.57 -3.85
CA LEU A 70 7.85 7.64 -4.06
C LEU A 70 8.59 8.24 -2.85
N VAL A 71 7.94 9.13 -2.09
CA VAL A 71 8.49 9.75 -0.87
C VAL A 71 8.97 8.74 0.18
N PRO A 72 8.15 7.77 0.66
CA PRO A 72 8.62 6.77 1.63
C PRO A 72 9.71 5.86 1.05
N ILE A 73 9.71 5.61 -0.26
CA ILE A 73 10.77 4.83 -0.93
C ILE A 73 12.11 5.57 -0.87
N VAL A 74 12.12 6.86 -1.22
CA VAL A 74 13.33 7.70 -1.18
C VAL A 74 13.81 7.92 0.26
N LEU A 75 12.90 8.18 1.19
CA LEU A 75 13.25 8.28 2.62
C LEU A 75 13.83 6.96 3.15
N GLY A 76 13.24 5.83 2.77
CA GLY A 76 13.78 4.51 3.08
C GLY A 76 15.19 4.31 2.53
N LEU A 77 15.44 4.71 1.27
CA LEU A 77 16.76 4.64 0.64
C LEU A 77 17.79 5.55 1.34
N LEU A 78 17.40 6.78 1.71
CA LEU A 78 18.27 7.69 2.46
C LEU A 78 18.58 7.16 3.86
N MET A 79 17.64 6.47 4.49
CA MET A 79 17.90 5.78 5.77
C MET A 79 18.86 4.60 5.60
N ILE A 80 18.86 3.86 4.48
CA ILE A 80 19.89 2.82 4.22
C ILE A 80 21.29 3.44 4.19
N ILE A 81 21.42 4.62 3.59
CA ILE A 81 22.70 5.29 3.42
C ILE A 81 23.21 5.86 4.77
N GLN A 82 22.29 6.21 5.69
CA GLN A 82 22.63 6.98 6.90
C GLN A 82 22.39 6.27 8.25
N SER A 83 21.62 5.17 8.32
CA SER A 83 21.23 4.51 9.59
C SER A 83 22.06 3.26 9.90
N PRO A 84 22.57 3.08 11.14
CA PRO A 84 23.19 1.85 11.60
C PRO A 84 22.21 0.72 11.97
N SER A 85 20.89 0.94 11.90
CA SER A 85 19.90 -0.04 12.39
C SER A 85 19.03 -0.61 11.26
N SER A 86 19.24 -1.90 10.95
CA SER A 86 18.48 -2.62 9.91
C SER A 86 16.99 -2.80 10.26
N PHE A 87 16.62 -2.54 11.52
CA PHE A 87 15.25 -2.62 12.01
C PHE A 87 14.35 -1.51 11.42
N GLY A 88 14.81 -0.26 11.41
CA GLY A 88 14.02 0.85 10.84
C GLY A 88 13.76 0.67 9.35
N PHE A 89 14.72 0.11 8.63
CA PHE A 89 14.59 -0.21 7.21
C PHE A 89 13.53 -1.29 6.95
N GLY A 90 13.52 -2.38 7.72
CA GLY A 90 12.50 -3.42 7.58
C GLY A 90 11.08 -2.89 7.77
N LEU A 91 10.88 -1.97 8.72
CA LEU A 91 9.56 -1.37 8.94
C LEU A 91 9.09 -0.52 7.75
N ILE A 92 9.98 0.24 7.11
CA ILE A 92 9.60 1.10 5.98
C ILE A 92 9.31 0.26 4.73
N VAL A 93 10.16 -0.72 4.42
CA VAL A 93 9.98 -1.59 3.24
C VAL A 93 8.73 -2.45 3.37
N GLY A 94 8.44 -2.99 4.56
CA GLY A 94 7.22 -3.77 4.75
C GLY A 94 5.93 -2.94 4.69
N ALA A 95 6.03 -1.61 4.80
CA ALA A 95 4.87 -0.71 4.75
C ALA A 95 4.53 -0.21 3.33
N ALA A 96 5.48 -0.29 2.39
CA ALA A 96 5.33 0.12 1.00
C ALA A 96 4.60 -0.96 0.17
#